data_AF-A0A7W0WPT9-F1
#
_entry.id   AF-A0A7W0WPT9-F1
#
_cell.length_a   1.000
_cell.length_b   1.000
_cell.length_c   1.000
_cell.angle_alpha   90.00
_cell.angle_beta   90.00
_cell.angle_gamma   90.00
#
_symmetry.space_group_name_H-M   'P 1'
#
loop_
_entity.id
_entity.type
_entity.pdbx_description
1 polymer ?
#
loop_
_entity_poly.entity_id
_entity_poly.type
_entity_poly.pdbx_seq_one_letter_code
_entity_poly.pdbx_strand_id
1 'polypeptide(L)'
;MKKCASCTKDLPDAALHCVFCGAKQPPAPATAGGMAKTVMGAYSASDMIDHLKQQGGAPPPHMPAAAPYRPSPAPSHQPPAYQPPPAPSGLAPATNANAATMFVPGGGPPPGAFGGGQQHGGHQGGHQQHGGQQHGGQQHGGQQGGHQAGAFGAGGGPAPAFGGHGPMSHPVGTSPSHASSVPLAAPPPPQPVAPIPSAAPPYLASQTAARAGRPIEPWKDALRMMMFIWGGLLLVAFAAPLTISPLMFNWDVIANQDGVGKLPPLIMAAVGILAIAIAGIPMSPVPRGIIAALLGLAGVLVPMFLVGMPPWQALLPVGGLIVLIPSLLVRNEYRDSSLPRILITVGVIATLLPLLLPVNGALPLVELFKAAINAPGSAKLLVILVLAQIAIVVLSLLAWMPSPASGGAKLFAWLLILAPVGIFVGFLVITGFISMIPDAPGAALAWIYSSAGGLAGGKGEMGMPLGYGFGVAYAVLIGYGLATVIGKKLE
;
A
#
# COMPACT_ATOMS: atom_id res chain seq x y z
N MET A 1 33.98 15.95 0.66
CA MET A 1 32.55 16.20 0.38
C MET A 1 32.21 15.46 -0.90
N LYS A 2 31.20 14.59 -0.87
CA LYS A 2 30.70 13.84 -2.04
C LYS A 2 29.31 14.30 -2.40
N LYS A 3 29.01 14.39 -3.70
CA LYS A 3 27.65 14.69 -4.16
C LYS A 3 26.77 13.45 -4.11
N CYS A 4 25.52 13.64 -3.70
CA CYS A 4 24.52 12.58 -3.71
C CYS A 4 24.32 12.05 -5.13
N ALA A 5 24.45 10.74 -5.34
CA ALA A 5 24.24 10.11 -6.63
C ALA A 5 22.82 10.30 -7.21
N SER A 6 21.81 10.56 -6.36
CA SER A 6 20.41 10.76 -6.78
C SER A 6 19.99 12.23 -6.89
N CYS A 7 20.43 13.11 -5.98
CA CYS A 7 19.93 14.50 -5.90
C CYS A 7 21.01 15.58 -5.96
N THR A 8 22.26 15.19 -6.28
CA THR A 8 23.47 16.03 -6.45
C THR A 8 23.89 16.96 -5.31
N LYS A 9 23.08 17.08 -4.24
CA LYS A 9 23.43 17.78 -2.99
C LYS A 9 24.70 17.21 -2.36
N ASP A 10 25.56 18.09 -1.88
CA ASP A 10 26.79 17.73 -1.18
C ASP A 10 26.53 17.08 0.20
N LEU A 11 27.37 16.11 0.53
CA LEU A 11 27.33 15.29 1.75
C LEU A 11 28.75 15.11 2.31
N PRO A 12 28.91 14.92 3.64
CA PRO A 12 30.18 14.45 4.18
C PRO A 12 30.49 13.04 3.66
N ASP A 13 31.77 12.74 3.40
CA ASP A 13 32.16 11.55 2.62
C ASP A 13 31.79 10.23 3.31
N ALA A 14 31.76 10.23 4.64
CA ALA A 14 31.32 9.12 5.48
C ALA A 14 29.80 8.85 5.46
N ALA A 15 28.98 9.73 4.87
CA ALA A 15 27.53 9.54 4.84
C ALA A 15 27.13 8.31 3.99
N LEU A 16 26.56 7.30 4.63
CA LEU A 16 26.00 6.11 3.97
C LEU A 16 24.60 6.36 3.39
N HIS A 17 23.95 7.46 3.77
CA HIS A 17 22.63 7.87 3.28
C HIS A 17 22.61 9.39 3.02
N CYS A 18 21.90 9.81 1.98
CA CYS A 18 21.69 11.23 1.71
C CYS A 18 20.59 11.79 2.63
N VAL A 19 20.93 12.75 3.48
CA VAL A 19 19.97 13.41 4.39
C VAL A 19 18.83 14.10 3.63
N PHE A 20 19.07 14.56 2.40
CA PHE A 20 18.09 15.30 1.59
C PHE A 20 17.10 14.42 0.80
N CYS A 21 17.39 13.14 0.56
CA CYS A 21 16.52 12.27 -0.25
C CYS A 21 16.50 10.78 0.18
N GLY A 22 17.07 10.43 1.34
CA GLY A 22 17.15 9.06 1.86
C GLY A 22 18.09 8.10 1.11
N ALA A 23 18.38 8.37 -0.17
CA ALA A 23 19.14 7.52 -1.08
C ALA A 23 20.45 7.01 -0.45
N LYS A 24 20.62 5.69 -0.42
CA LYS A 24 21.81 5.03 0.10
C LYS A 24 22.99 5.35 -0.82
N GLN A 25 24.06 5.90 -0.25
CA GLN A 25 25.26 6.25 -1.00
C GLN A 25 26.22 5.05 -1.04
N PRO A 26 27.05 4.91 -2.09
CA PRO A 26 28.14 3.95 -2.06
C PRO A 26 29.09 4.27 -0.88
N PRO A 27 29.68 3.23 -0.24
CA PRO A 27 30.81 3.42 0.64
C PRO A 27 31.90 4.23 -0.08
N ALA A 28 32.54 5.17 0.62
CA ALA A 28 33.71 5.83 0.06
C ALA A 28 34.80 4.77 -0.21
N PRO A 29 35.48 4.81 -1.38
CA PRO A 29 36.58 3.89 -1.63
C PRO A 29 37.66 4.10 -0.56
N ALA A 30 38.10 3.02 0.07
CA ALA A 30 39.04 3.09 1.18
C ALA A 30 40.38 3.66 0.68
N THR A 31 40.70 4.90 1.08
CA THR A 31 41.98 5.53 0.78
C THR A 31 43.10 4.79 1.52
N ALA A 32 43.94 4.08 0.77
CA ALA A 32 45.05 3.31 1.30
C ALA A 32 46.06 4.26 2.00
N GLY A 33 46.05 4.26 3.33
CA GLY A 33 46.91 5.13 4.14
C GLY A 33 46.39 5.46 5.55
N GLY A 34 45.09 5.27 5.83
CA GLY A 34 44.51 5.54 7.15
C GLY A 34 43.85 4.32 7.81
N MET A 35 44.12 4.10 9.10
CA MET A 35 43.45 3.06 9.90
C MET A 35 41.97 3.42 10.13
N ALA A 36 41.09 2.92 9.28
CA ALA A 36 39.66 3.12 9.39
C ALA A 36 39.07 2.29 10.55
N LYS A 37 38.64 2.95 11.63
CA LYS A 37 37.80 2.33 12.67
C LYS A 37 36.44 1.97 12.08
N THR A 38 36.22 0.68 11.80
CA THR A 38 34.99 0.13 11.26
C THR A 38 33.86 0.10 12.30
N VAL A 39 33.04 1.15 12.33
CA VAL A 39 31.79 1.17 13.11
C VAL A 39 30.73 0.31 12.42
N MET A 40 30.81 -1.01 12.59
CA MET A 40 29.74 -1.94 12.24
C MET A 40 28.73 -2.05 13.38
N GLY A 41 27.61 -1.33 13.27
CA GLY A 41 26.47 -1.49 14.17
C GLY A 41 25.62 -2.71 13.81
N ALA A 42 25.85 -3.83 14.50
CA ALA A 42 24.96 -5.00 14.53
C ALA A 42 25.25 -6.01 15.67
N TYR A 43 26.39 -5.90 16.36
CA TYR A 43 26.74 -6.75 17.50
C TYR A 43 26.31 -6.14 18.83
N SER A 44 25.87 -6.97 19.77
CA SER A 44 25.46 -6.57 21.11
C SER A 44 26.68 -6.14 21.93
N ALA A 45 26.51 -5.18 22.83
CA ALA A 45 27.61 -4.69 23.67
C ALA A 45 28.19 -5.75 24.64
N SER A 46 27.42 -6.81 24.94
CA SER A 46 27.90 -8.00 25.66
C SER A 46 29.00 -8.73 24.90
N ASP A 47 28.82 -8.92 23.60
CA ASP A 47 29.58 -9.90 22.82
C ASP A 47 31.04 -9.41 22.63
N MET A 48 31.23 -8.10 22.51
CA MET A 48 32.58 -7.51 22.48
C MET A 48 33.33 -7.65 23.81
N ILE A 49 32.65 -7.68 24.96
CA ILE A 49 33.31 -7.76 26.27
C ILE A 49 33.89 -9.17 26.48
N ASP A 50 33.16 -10.22 26.13
CA ASP A 50 33.69 -11.58 26.24
C ASP A 50 34.72 -11.89 25.13
N HIS A 51 34.57 -11.30 23.94
CA HIS A 51 35.60 -11.43 22.90
C HIS A 51 36.92 -10.71 23.26
N LEU A 52 36.86 -9.62 24.03
CA LEU A 52 38.03 -8.94 24.61
C LEU A 52 38.67 -9.75 25.74
N LYS A 53 37.87 -10.38 26.62
CA LYS A 53 38.41 -11.28 27.67
C LYS A 53 39.19 -12.46 27.09
N GLN A 54 38.79 -12.99 25.92
CA GLN A 54 39.45 -14.14 25.30
C GLN A 54 40.79 -13.82 24.61
N GLN A 55 41.14 -12.55 24.39
CA GLN A 55 42.39 -12.15 23.72
C GLN A 55 43.54 -11.79 24.70
N GLY A 56 43.47 -12.30 25.94
CA GLY A 56 44.46 -12.05 26.98
C GLY A 56 45.80 -12.78 26.78
N GLY A 57 46.71 -12.20 25.99
CA GLY A 57 48.15 -12.42 26.14
C GLY A 57 48.88 -13.12 24.99
N ALA A 58 49.38 -12.33 24.03
CA ALA A 58 50.51 -12.70 23.17
C ALA A 58 51.34 -11.45 22.85
N PRO A 59 52.68 -11.46 23.02
CA PRO A 59 53.53 -10.32 22.66
C PRO A 59 53.67 -10.20 21.13
N PRO A 60 53.80 -8.97 20.58
CA PRO A 60 53.86 -8.76 19.14
C PRO A 60 55.21 -9.20 18.54
N PRO A 61 55.22 -9.95 17.41
CA PRO A 61 56.45 -10.30 16.71
C PRO A 61 57.02 -9.10 15.91
N HIS A 62 58.35 -9.05 15.77
CA HIS A 62 59.03 -8.02 14.99
C HIS A 62 58.68 -8.08 13.50
N MET A 63 58.37 -6.93 12.89
CA MET A 63 58.20 -6.80 11.44
C MET A 63 59.55 -6.47 10.76
N PRO A 64 59.89 -7.12 9.63
CA PRO A 64 61.06 -6.75 8.83
C PRO A 64 60.82 -5.47 8.01
N ALA A 65 61.90 -4.83 7.56
CA ALA A 65 61.87 -3.56 6.84
C ALA A 65 61.21 -3.65 5.45
N ALA A 66 60.55 -2.57 5.02
CA ALA A 66 59.82 -2.50 3.75
C ALA A 66 60.74 -2.38 2.52
N ALA A 67 60.42 -3.11 1.46
CA ALA A 67 61.07 -3.02 0.16
C ALA A 67 60.54 -1.82 -0.67
N PRO A 68 61.35 -1.22 -1.57
CA PRO A 68 60.95 -0.05 -2.34
C PRO A 68 59.87 -0.35 -3.38
N TYR A 69 58.85 0.51 -3.44
CA TYR A 69 57.68 0.41 -4.30
C TYR A 69 58.01 0.72 -5.78
N ARG A 70 57.63 -0.17 -6.71
CA ARG A 70 57.61 0.12 -8.15
C ARG A 70 56.19 0.46 -8.60
N PRO A 71 55.96 1.58 -9.32
CA PRO A 71 54.64 1.88 -9.89
C PRO A 71 54.32 0.95 -11.06
N SER A 72 53.06 0.49 -11.13
CA SER A 72 52.54 -0.26 -12.28
C SER A 72 52.14 0.69 -13.43
N PRO A 73 52.29 0.27 -14.71
CA PRO A 73 51.89 1.07 -15.86
C PRO A 73 50.37 1.23 -15.98
N ALA A 74 49.93 2.32 -16.61
CA ALA A 74 48.51 2.65 -16.77
C ALA A 74 47.80 1.76 -17.83
N PRO A 75 46.49 1.47 -17.68
CA PRO A 75 45.73 0.72 -18.68
C PRO A 75 45.52 1.53 -19.96
N SER A 76 45.78 0.94 -21.12
CA SER A 76 45.44 1.52 -22.42
C SER A 76 43.93 1.43 -22.69
N HIS A 77 43.33 2.54 -23.14
CA HIS A 77 41.96 2.53 -23.68
C HIS A 77 41.99 2.15 -25.16
N GLN A 78 41.19 1.16 -25.55
CA GLN A 78 40.83 0.93 -26.96
C GLN A 78 39.56 1.71 -27.30
N PRO A 79 39.52 2.43 -28.44
CA PRO A 79 38.28 3.06 -28.92
C PRO A 79 37.30 2.00 -29.46
N PRO A 80 35.97 2.22 -29.36
CA PRO A 80 34.98 1.30 -29.89
C PRO A 80 34.99 1.27 -31.42
N ALA A 81 34.81 0.09 -32.00
CA ALA A 81 34.74 -0.09 -33.46
C ALA A 81 33.43 0.48 -34.04
N TYR A 82 33.53 1.17 -35.17
CA TYR A 82 32.40 1.78 -35.87
C TYR A 82 31.67 0.73 -36.73
N GLN A 83 30.37 0.56 -36.53
CA GLN A 83 29.56 -0.44 -37.23
C GLN A 83 28.59 0.25 -38.21
N PRO A 84 28.72 0.04 -39.53
CA PRO A 84 27.93 0.77 -40.53
C PRO A 84 26.47 0.28 -40.62
N PRO A 85 25.51 1.15 -40.96
CA PRO A 85 24.10 0.78 -41.10
C PRO A 85 23.83 -0.03 -42.38
N PRO A 86 22.84 -0.95 -42.36
CA PRO A 86 22.45 -1.73 -43.54
C PRO A 86 21.67 -0.89 -44.57
N ALA A 87 21.79 -1.24 -45.86
CA ALA A 87 21.17 -0.53 -46.97
C ALA A 87 19.68 -0.88 -47.18
N PRO A 88 18.85 0.06 -47.68
CA PRO A 88 17.44 -0.21 -47.95
C PRO A 88 17.23 -1.04 -49.23
N SER A 89 16.41 -2.09 -49.13
CA SER A 89 15.85 -2.82 -50.28
C SER A 89 14.39 -2.41 -50.46
N GLY A 90 13.89 -2.32 -51.71
CA GLY A 90 12.63 -1.61 -51.99
C GLY A 90 11.59 -2.34 -52.84
N LEU A 91 10.42 -1.70 -52.92
CA LEU A 91 9.42 -1.75 -53.99
C LEU A 91 8.72 -3.10 -54.33
N ALA A 92 7.50 -3.25 -53.82
CA ALA A 92 6.39 -3.94 -54.49
C ALA A 92 5.04 -3.30 -54.05
N PRO A 93 3.94 -3.37 -54.85
CA PRO A 93 2.80 -2.46 -54.71
C PRO A 93 1.62 -2.98 -53.87
N ALA A 94 0.69 -2.07 -53.55
CA ALA A 94 -0.49 -2.31 -52.71
C ALA A 94 -1.76 -2.69 -53.49
N THR A 95 -2.72 -3.31 -52.80
CA THR A 95 -4.15 -3.28 -53.15
C THR A 95 -5.00 -3.05 -51.90
N ASN A 96 -5.99 -2.17 -51.98
CA ASN A 96 -6.98 -1.94 -50.92
C ASN A 96 -8.23 -2.79 -51.16
N ALA A 97 -8.88 -3.25 -50.08
CA ALA A 97 -10.24 -3.78 -50.10
C ALA A 97 -11.04 -3.18 -48.94
N ASN A 98 -12.33 -2.91 -49.15
CA ASN A 98 -13.14 -2.06 -48.28
C ASN A 98 -13.92 -2.80 -47.20
N ALA A 99 -14.45 -2.02 -46.25
CA ALA A 99 -15.28 -2.48 -45.14
C ALA A 99 -16.61 -3.14 -45.58
N ALA A 100 -17.15 -3.99 -44.69
CA ALA A 100 -18.48 -4.57 -44.80
C ALA A 100 -19.26 -4.40 -43.47
N THR A 101 -19.79 -3.20 -43.23
CA THR A 101 -20.72 -2.95 -42.12
C THR A 101 -22.12 -3.34 -42.57
N MET A 102 -22.72 -4.38 -41.96
CA MET A 102 -24.07 -4.82 -42.33
C MET A 102 -25.13 -3.82 -41.86
N PHE A 103 -25.91 -3.29 -42.81
CA PHE A 103 -27.17 -2.57 -42.58
C PHE A 103 -28.35 -3.49 -42.87
N VAL A 104 -29.43 -3.34 -42.09
CA VAL A 104 -30.69 -4.08 -42.27
C VAL A 104 -31.74 -3.15 -42.91
N PRO A 105 -32.28 -3.48 -44.11
CA PRO A 105 -33.52 -2.88 -44.61
C PRO A 105 -34.74 -3.56 -43.96
N GLY A 106 -35.93 -2.96 -43.81
CA GLY A 106 -36.43 -1.63 -44.20
C GLY A 106 -37.93 -1.76 -44.53
N GLY A 107 -38.83 -0.88 -44.03
CA GLY A 107 -40.27 -1.24 -44.06
C GLY A 107 -41.38 -0.24 -43.70
N GLY A 108 -41.31 1.04 -44.12
CA GLY A 108 -42.52 1.86 -44.42
C GLY A 108 -43.24 2.64 -43.29
N PRO A 109 -44.20 3.56 -43.65
CA PRO A 109 -44.58 4.72 -42.80
C PRO A 109 -46.11 5.10 -42.81
N PRO A 110 -46.53 6.32 -42.36
CA PRO A 110 -46.31 6.99 -41.07
C PRO A 110 -47.66 7.10 -40.29
N PRO A 111 -48.53 8.17 -40.27
CA PRO A 111 -48.40 9.64 -40.44
C PRO A 111 -48.80 10.51 -39.21
N GLY A 112 -48.29 11.75 -39.15
CA GLY A 112 -48.82 12.88 -38.33
C GLY A 112 -48.23 13.08 -36.92
N ALA A 113 -48.06 14.30 -36.39
CA ALA A 113 -48.15 15.65 -36.97
C ALA A 113 -47.42 16.71 -36.07
N PHE A 114 -47.23 17.95 -36.57
CA PHE A 114 -46.53 19.10 -35.93
C PHE A 114 -45.00 18.91 -35.71
N GLY A 115 -44.09 19.89 -35.85
CA GLY A 115 -44.16 21.32 -36.26
C GLY A 115 -43.68 22.28 -35.14
N GLY A 116 -42.71 23.20 -35.31
CA GLY A 116 -41.82 23.55 -36.45
C GLY A 116 -40.81 24.69 -36.08
N GLY A 117 -40.00 25.17 -37.05
CA GLY A 117 -39.00 26.27 -36.92
C GLY A 117 -37.53 25.80 -36.86
N GLN A 118 -36.67 25.99 -37.88
CA GLN A 118 -35.97 27.21 -38.36
C GLN A 118 -34.88 27.74 -37.40
N GLN A 119 -33.57 27.57 -37.71
CA GLN A 119 -32.68 28.40 -38.59
C GLN A 119 -32.13 29.67 -37.89
N HIS A 120 -30.90 30.18 -38.12
CA HIS A 120 -29.88 29.93 -39.16
C HIS A 120 -28.45 30.33 -38.69
N GLY A 121 -27.40 29.72 -39.27
CA GLY A 121 -26.01 30.24 -39.35
C GLY A 121 -25.08 30.02 -38.13
N GLY A 122 -23.75 29.84 -38.26
CA GLY A 122 -22.91 29.52 -39.43
C GLY A 122 -21.72 30.45 -39.67
N HIS A 123 -20.48 29.94 -39.59
CA HIS A 123 -19.28 30.50 -40.24
C HIS A 123 -18.13 29.46 -40.36
N GLN A 124 -17.13 29.76 -41.19
CA GLN A 124 -16.00 28.89 -41.55
C GLN A 124 -14.66 29.40 -40.98
N GLY A 125 -13.64 28.53 -40.93
CA GLY A 125 -12.27 28.83 -40.52
C GLY A 125 -11.83 28.00 -39.31
N GLY A 126 -10.82 27.12 -39.36
CA GLY A 126 -9.95 26.73 -40.47
C GLY A 126 -8.49 27.14 -40.25
N HIS A 127 -7.71 26.30 -39.57
CA HIS A 127 -6.25 26.34 -39.59
C HIS A 127 -5.67 24.93 -39.39
N GLN A 128 -4.58 24.64 -40.10
CA GLN A 128 -3.76 23.43 -39.93
C GLN A 128 -2.75 23.66 -38.80
N GLN A 129 -2.42 22.61 -38.04
CA GLN A 129 -1.05 22.44 -37.53
C GLN A 129 -0.72 20.95 -37.28
N HIS A 130 0.54 20.58 -37.51
CA HIS A 130 1.05 19.22 -37.36
C HIS A 130 1.45 18.92 -35.91
N GLY A 131 1.37 17.65 -35.49
CA GLY A 131 1.87 17.24 -34.17
C GLY A 131 1.87 15.74 -33.89
N GLY A 132 2.98 15.06 -34.23
CA GLY A 132 3.47 13.86 -33.52
C GLY A 132 2.57 12.62 -33.44
N GLN A 133 2.60 11.76 -34.47
CA GLN A 133 2.31 10.33 -34.26
C GLN A 133 3.46 9.69 -33.48
N GLN A 134 3.19 9.15 -32.27
CA GLN A 134 4.08 8.20 -31.63
C GLN A 134 3.61 6.77 -31.94
N HIS A 135 4.42 6.02 -32.70
CA HIS A 135 4.19 4.59 -32.91
C HIS A 135 4.52 3.81 -31.63
N GLY A 136 3.53 3.14 -31.06
CA GLY A 136 3.75 2.13 -30.02
C GLY A 136 4.40 0.89 -30.64
N GLY A 137 5.63 0.58 -30.25
CA GLY A 137 6.35 -0.60 -30.75
C GLY A 137 5.72 -1.90 -30.25
N GLN A 138 5.30 -2.76 -31.17
CA GLN A 138 5.00 -4.16 -30.86
C GLN A 138 6.29 -4.89 -30.49
N GLN A 139 6.32 -5.58 -29.35
CA GLN A 139 7.38 -6.57 -29.05
C GLN A 139 6.90 -7.97 -29.41
N HIS A 140 7.74 -8.69 -30.17
CA HIS A 140 7.50 -10.08 -30.55
C HIS A 140 7.59 -11.03 -29.34
N GLY A 141 6.85 -12.14 -29.41
CA GLY A 141 6.88 -13.18 -28.38
C GLY A 141 8.19 -13.98 -28.36
N GLY A 142 8.66 -14.33 -27.16
CA GLY A 142 9.75 -15.28 -26.95
C GLY A 142 9.24 -16.71 -26.80
N GLN A 143 9.70 -17.61 -27.67
CA GLN A 143 9.29 -19.01 -27.73
C GLN A 143 10.19 -19.91 -26.87
N GLN A 144 9.69 -20.35 -25.71
CA GLN A 144 10.28 -21.37 -24.83
C GLN A 144 9.17 -21.84 -23.86
N GLY A 145 9.07 -23.11 -23.44
CA GLY A 145 9.85 -24.32 -23.79
C GLY A 145 9.42 -25.42 -22.83
N GLY A 146 8.60 -26.38 -23.28
CA GLY A 146 7.87 -27.28 -22.38
C GLY A 146 8.67 -28.49 -21.93
N HIS A 147 8.76 -28.73 -20.61
CA HIS A 147 9.29 -29.97 -20.04
C HIS A 147 8.45 -30.50 -18.86
N GLN A 148 8.07 -31.77 -19.01
CA GLN A 148 7.93 -32.82 -17.99
C GLN A 148 7.11 -32.54 -16.71
N ALA A 149 6.04 -33.32 -16.57
CA ALA A 149 5.50 -33.68 -15.27
C ALA A 149 6.38 -34.74 -14.58
N GLY A 150 6.61 -34.58 -13.27
CA GLY A 150 7.00 -35.64 -12.35
C GLY A 150 6.07 -35.57 -11.14
N ALA A 151 5.25 -36.57 -10.85
CA ALA A 151 5.63 -37.88 -10.28
C ALA A 151 6.06 -37.73 -8.81
N PHE A 152 5.13 -38.00 -7.89
CA PHE A 152 5.36 -37.97 -6.44
C PHE A 152 6.23 -39.16 -6.02
N GLY A 153 7.52 -38.91 -5.77
CA GLY A 153 8.44 -39.89 -5.19
C GLY A 153 8.56 -39.72 -3.68
N ALA A 154 8.00 -40.64 -2.91
CA ALA A 154 8.25 -40.73 -1.47
C ALA A 154 9.58 -41.43 -1.19
N GLY A 155 10.51 -40.77 -0.52
CA GLY A 155 11.81 -41.33 -0.13
C GLY A 155 12.29 -40.74 1.19
N GLY A 156 12.33 -41.56 2.24
CA GLY A 156 12.80 -41.15 3.57
C GLY A 156 14.32 -41.20 3.69
N GLY A 157 14.90 -40.20 4.36
CA GLY A 157 16.31 -40.19 4.78
C GLY A 157 16.42 -40.19 6.32
N PRO A 158 17.38 -40.91 6.92
CA PRO A 158 17.53 -40.98 8.37
C PRO A 158 18.14 -39.70 8.97
N ALA A 159 17.85 -39.44 10.24
CA ALA A 159 18.37 -38.28 10.97
C ALA A 159 19.80 -38.49 11.51
N PRO A 160 20.65 -37.45 11.57
CA PRO A 160 21.94 -37.51 12.25
C PRO A 160 21.77 -37.48 13.78
N ALA A 161 22.52 -38.32 14.49
CA ALA A 161 22.46 -38.41 15.95
C ALA A 161 23.28 -37.31 16.64
N PHE A 162 22.70 -36.65 17.65
CA PHE A 162 23.42 -35.76 18.56
C PHE A 162 24.06 -36.57 19.70
N GLY A 163 25.38 -36.75 19.64
CA GLY A 163 26.18 -37.30 20.74
C GLY A 163 26.56 -36.20 21.73
N GLY A 164 26.26 -36.38 23.02
CA GLY A 164 26.50 -35.39 24.06
C GLY A 164 27.47 -35.86 25.15
N HIS A 165 28.55 -35.11 25.36
CA HIS A 165 29.42 -35.12 26.54
C HIS A 165 29.70 -33.64 26.90
N GLY A 166 29.83 -33.21 28.16
CA GLY A 166 29.87 -33.96 29.41
C GLY A 166 30.89 -33.30 30.34
N PRO A 167 30.49 -32.42 31.29
CA PRO A 167 31.44 -31.62 32.06
C PRO A 167 31.99 -32.38 33.27
N MET A 168 33.30 -32.32 33.50
CA MET A 168 33.90 -32.60 34.81
C MET A 168 34.96 -31.56 35.18
N SER A 169 35.06 -31.31 36.48
CA SER A 169 35.79 -30.23 37.13
C SER A 169 36.97 -30.76 37.96
N HIS A 170 37.60 -29.85 38.73
CA HIS A 170 38.64 -30.11 39.75
C HIS A 170 40.09 -30.31 39.22
N PRO A 171 41.12 -30.12 40.08
CA PRO A 171 41.29 -28.94 40.94
C PRO A 171 42.71 -28.35 40.87
N VAL A 172 42.91 -27.17 41.48
CA VAL A 172 44.24 -26.58 41.70
C VAL A 172 44.99 -27.37 42.78
N GLY A 173 46.26 -27.70 42.55
CA GLY A 173 47.16 -28.33 43.52
C GLY A 173 48.60 -27.83 43.37
N THR A 174 49.26 -27.56 44.49
CA THR A 174 50.60 -26.94 44.56
C THR A 174 51.66 -27.91 45.08
N SER A 175 52.77 -28.09 44.37
CA SER A 175 54.08 -28.53 44.93
C SER A 175 55.22 -28.38 43.90
N PRO A 176 56.50 -28.34 44.33
CA PRO A 176 57.61 -27.85 43.50
C PRO A 176 58.53 -28.93 42.91
N SER A 177 59.32 -28.47 41.92
CA SER A 177 60.69 -28.93 41.59
C SER A 177 60.98 -30.43 41.44
N HIS A 178 61.23 -30.84 40.19
CA HIS A 178 62.38 -31.70 39.88
C HIS A 178 62.97 -31.30 38.53
N ALA A 179 64.31 -31.24 38.45
CA ALA A 179 65.02 -30.98 37.20
C ALA A 179 65.28 -32.29 36.45
N SER A 180 64.86 -32.36 35.19
CA SER A 180 65.21 -33.43 34.25
C SER A 180 65.47 -32.84 32.87
N SER A 181 66.62 -33.17 32.28
CA SER A 181 66.98 -32.75 30.92
C SER A 181 66.17 -33.52 29.87
N VAL A 182 65.20 -32.85 29.25
CA VAL A 182 64.46 -33.38 28.10
C VAL A 182 65.26 -33.12 26.81
N PRO A 183 65.39 -34.08 25.88
CA PRO A 183 66.17 -33.89 24.65
C PRO A 183 65.64 -32.78 23.74
N LEU A 184 66.52 -32.29 22.86
CA LEU A 184 66.19 -31.29 21.86
C LEU A 184 65.14 -31.86 20.87
N ALA A 185 63.88 -31.46 21.04
CA ALA A 185 62.80 -31.92 20.18
C ALA A 185 63.00 -31.43 18.74
N ALA A 186 62.83 -32.33 17.76
CA ALA A 186 62.91 -31.99 16.35
C ALA A 186 61.86 -30.92 15.99
N PRO A 187 62.14 -30.00 15.05
CA PRO A 187 61.18 -28.98 14.65
C PRO A 187 59.88 -29.64 14.14
N PRO A 188 58.70 -29.15 14.56
CA PRO A 188 57.44 -29.77 14.19
C PRO A 188 57.22 -29.72 12.67
N PRO A 189 56.64 -30.78 12.06
CA PRO A 189 56.36 -30.78 10.64
C PRO A 189 55.41 -29.62 10.27
N PRO A 190 55.62 -28.95 9.13
CA PRO A 190 54.85 -27.78 8.74
C PRO A 190 53.36 -28.13 8.65
N GLN A 191 52.55 -27.47 9.49
CA GLN A 191 51.11 -27.64 9.48
C GLN A 191 50.55 -27.26 8.10
N PRO A 192 49.68 -28.07 7.49
CA PRO A 192 49.08 -27.72 6.20
C PRO A 192 48.24 -26.45 6.36
N VAL A 193 48.65 -25.38 5.66
CA VAL A 193 47.96 -24.09 5.72
C VAL A 193 46.53 -24.26 5.19
N ALA A 194 45.55 -24.20 6.08
CA ALA A 194 44.15 -24.30 5.71
C ALA A 194 43.81 -23.20 4.69
N PRO A 195 43.19 -23.55 3.54
CA PRO A 195 42.91 -22.56 2.51
C PRO A 195 41.93 -21.52 3.05
N ILE A 196 42.37 -20.26 3.04
CA ILE A 196 41.56 -19.10 3.48
C ILE A 196 40.26 -19.12 2.66
N PRO A 197 39.06 -19.07 3.30
CA PRO A 197 37.80 -19.19 2.59
C PRO A 197 37.67 -18.06 1.55
N SER A 198 37.55 -18.46 0.29
CA SER A 198 37.46 -17.54 -0.85
C SER A 198 36.33 -16.54 -0.63
N ALA A 199 36.67 -15.24 -0.68
CA ALA A 199 35.71 -14.18 -0.43
C ALA A 199 34.53 -14.27 -1.41
N ALA A 200 33.31 -14.35 -0.87
CA ALA A 200 32.12 -14.61 -1.66
C ALA A 200 31.98 -13.61 -2.83
N PRO A 201 31.80 -14.08 -4.08
CA PRO A 201 31.94 -13.22 -5.26
C PRO A 201 30.90 -12.09 -5.26
N PRO A 202 31.30 -10.84 -5.55
CA PRO A 202 30.50 -9.64 -5.29
C PRO A 202 29.18 -9.55 -6.08
N TYR A 203 29.00 -10.39 -7.10
CA TYR A 203 27.80 -10.47 -7.95
C TYR A 203 26.52 -10.89 -7.19
N LEU A 204 26.63 -11.57 -6.04
CA LEU A 204 25.44 -11.90 -5.23
C LEU A 204 24.86 -10.67 -4.52
N ALA A 205 25.70 -9.72 -4.10
CA ALA A 205 25.25 -8.50 -3.46
C ALA A 205 24.53 -7.57 -4.45
N SER A 206 25.04 -7.44 -5.69
CA SER A 206 24.42 -6.61 -6.73
C SER A 206 23.10 -7.20 -7.23
N GLN A 207 22.98 -8.52 -7.40
CA GLN A 207 21.69 -9.14 -7.71
C GLN A 207 20.68 -8.98 -6.56
N THR A 208 21.11 -9.04 -5.30
CA THR A 208 20.22 -8.80 -4.15
C THR A 208 19.71 -7.36 -4.13
N ALA A 209 20.60 -6.38 -4.38
CA ALA A 209 20.20 -4.97 -4.51
C ALA A 209 19.25 -4.74 -5.70
N ALA A 210 19.53 -5.36 -6.86
CA ALA A 210 18.68 -5.26 -8.06
C ALA A 210 17.32 -5.98 -7.93
N ARG A 211 17.18 -6.92 -6.99
CA ARG A 211 15.87 -7.48 -6.59
C ARG A 211 15.15 -6.59 -5.59
N ALA A 212 15.86 -6.01 -4.63
CA ALA A 212 15.32 -5.07 -3.65
C ALA A 212 14.87 -3.73 -4.27
N GLY A 213 15.42 -3.36 -5.44
CA GLY A 213 15.02 -2.18 -6.21
C GLY A 213 13.89 -2.41 -7.24
N ARG A 214 13.30 -3.61 -7.32
CA ARG A 214 12.12 -3.83 -8.18
C ARG A 214 10.89 -3.17 -7.52
N PRO A 215 10.02 -2.47 -8.28
CA PRO A 215 8.73 -2.02 -7.76
C PRO A 215 7.91 -3.20 -7.24
N ILE A 216 7.84 -3.34 -5.92
CA ILE A 216 6.93 -4.26 -5.24
C ILE A 216 5.57 -3.57 -5.28
N GLU A 217 4.66 -4.03 -6.16
CA GLU A 217 3.28 -3.51 -6.29
C GLU A 217 2.55 -3.66 -4.93
N PRO A 218 2.52 -2.64 -4.05
CA PRO A 218 2.36 -2.87 -2.61
C PRO A 218 0.91 -3.20 -2.23
N TRP A 219 -0.03 -2.93 -3.15
CA TRP A 219 -1.44 -3.28 -3.02
C TRP A 219 -1.82 -4.60 -3.68
N LYS A 220 -0.95 -5.26 -4.46
CA LYS A 220 -1.33 -6.44 -5.26
C LYS A 220 -1.98 -7.56 -4.42
N ASP A 221 -1.31 -7.94 -3.34
CA ASP A 221 -1.79 -8.98 -2.42
C ASP A 221 -2.64 -8.39 -1.29
N ALA A 222 -2.35 -7.17 -0.85
CA ALA A 222 -3.14 -6.48 0.18
C ALA A 222 -4.58 -6.19 -0.28
N LEU A 223 -4.79 -5.75 -1.53
CA LEU A 223 -6.11 -5.58 -2.13
C LEU A 223 -6.86 -6.92 -2.18
N ARG A 224 -6.18 -8.00 -2.59
CA ARG A 224 -6.77 -9.35 -2.63
C ARG A 224 -7.26 -9.78 -1.25
N MET A 225 -6.42 -9.60 -0.24
CA MET A 225 -6.74 -9.91 1.17
C MET A 225 -7.90 -9.04 1.69
N MET A 226 -7.90 -7.73 1.41
CA MET A 226 -8.97 -6.83 1.84
C MET A 226 -10.30 -7.14 1.17
N MET A 227 -10.33 -7.41 -0.15
CA MET A 227 -11.55 -7.82 -0.85
C MET A 227 -12.12 -9.13 -0.30
N PHE A 228 -11.27 -10.10 0.06
CA PHE A 228 -11.69 -11.35 0.66
C PHE A 228 -12.27 -11.17 2.07
N ILE A 229 -11.56 -10.43 2.95
CA ILE A 229 -11.99 -10.20 4.34
C ILE A 229 -13.27 -9.37 4.38
N TRP A 230 -13.32 -8.23 3.70
CA TRP A 230 -14.46 -7.32 3.76
C TRP A 230 -15.65 -7.80 2.92
N GLY A 231 -15.41 -8.56 1.84
CA GLY A 231 -16.45 -9.31 1.15
C GLY A 231 -17.07 -10.38 2.05
N GLY A 232 -16.25 -11.14 2.78
CA GLY A 232 -16.71 -12.11 3.78
C GLY A 232 -17.52 -11.47 4.90
N LEU A 233 -17.06 -10.34 5.44
CA LEU A 233 -17.79 -9.59 6.48
C LEU A 233 -19.14 -9.04 5.98
N LEU A 234 -19.25 -8.62 4.71
CA LEU A 234 -20.55 -8.25 4.11
C LEU A 234 -21.49 -9.46 3.99
N LEU A 235 -20.99 -10.65 3.69
CA LEU A 235 -21.82 -11.87 3.66
C LEU A 235 -22.23 -12.34 5.06
N VAL A 236 -21.37 -12.18 6.07
CA VAL A 236 -21.74 -12.41 7.47
C VAL A 236 -22.81 -11.42 7.93
N ALA A 237 -22.70 -10.14 7.56
CA ALA A 237 -23.72 -9.13 7.86
C ALA A 237 -25.06 -9.40 7.14
N PHE A 238 -25.01 -9.91 5.91
CA PHE A 238 -26.20 -10.36 5.18
C PHE A 238 -26.85 -11.61 5.80
N ALA A 239 -26.04 -12.58 6.24
CA ALA A 239 -26.53 -13.85 6.80
C ALA A 239 -26.97 -13.76 8.27
N ALA A 240 -26.57 -12.72 9.00
CA ALA A 240 -27.02 -12.48 10.36
C ALA A 240 -28.53 -12.18 10.43
N PRO A 241 -29.26 -12.70 11.44
CA PRO A 241 -30.65 -12.33 11.66
C PRO A 241 -30.76 -10.85 12.06
N LEU A 242 -31.67 -10.15 11.43
CA LEU A 242 -32.02 -8.76 11.72
C LEU A 242 -32.75 -8.65 13.06
N THR A 243 -33.62 -9.62 13.36
CA THR A 243 -34.26 -9.83 14.65
C THR A 243 -34.36 -11.33 14.97
N ILE A 244 -34.37 -11.70 16.25
CA ILE A 244 -34.57 -13.08 16.73
C ILE A 244 -36.03 -13.34 17.15
N SER A 245 -36.75 -12.30 17.59
CA SER A 245 -38.14 -12.38 18.08
C SER A 245 -39.02 -11.30 17.43
N PRO A 246 -39.73 -11.58 16.32
CA PRO A 246 -39.69 -12.80 15.52
C PRO A 246 -38.35 -12.95 14.80
N LEU A 247 -38.01 -14.19 14.41
CA LEU A 247 -36.79 -14.47 13.66
C LEU A 247 -36.94 -13.96 12.23
N MET A 248 -36.15 -12.97 11.85
CA MET A 248 -36.15 -12.36 10.51
C MET A 248 -34.72 -12.14 10.03
N PHE A 249 -34.49 -12.38 8.74
CA PHE A 249 -33.20 -12.22 8.07
C PHE A 249 -33.31 -11.28 6.85
N ASN A 250 -32.16 -10.93 6.26
CA ASN A 250 -32.12 -10.10 5.05
C ASN A 250 -32.84 -10.76 3.85
N TRP A 251 -32.92 -12.09 3.76
CA TRP A 251 -33.72 -12.75 2.72
C TRP A 251 -35.23 -12.61 2.93
N ASP A 252 -35.71 -12.47 4.17
CA ASP A 252 -37.13 -12.23 4.44
C ASP A 252 -37.53 -10.80 4.05
N VAL A 253 -36.60 -9.84 4.16
CA VAL A 253 -36.77 -8.49 3.60
C VAL A 253 -36.84 -8.54 2.07
N ILE A 254 -35.97 -9.33 1.43
CA ILE A 254 -35.97 -9.54 -0.04
C ILE A 254 -37.21 -10.31 -0.51
N ALA A 255 -37.80 -11.18 0.31
CA ALA A 255 -39.07 -11.80 0.00
C ALA A 255 -40.22 -10.76 0.09
N ASN A 256 -40.35 -10.09 1.23
CA ASN A 256 -41.61 -9.47 1.65
C ASN A 256 -41.74 -7.95 1.46
N GLN A 257 -40.66 -7.18 1.25
CA GLN A 257 -40.77 -5.73 0.99
C GLN A 257 -40.84 -5.42 -0.50
N ASP A 258 -41.81 -4.63 -0.97
CA ASP A 258 -41.90 -4.30 -2.39
C ASP A 258 -40.91 -3.24 -2.89
N GLY A 259 -40.63 -3.29 -4.20
CA GLY A 259 -39.86 -2.29 -4.93
C GLY A 259 -38.44 -2.09 -4.40
N VAL A 260 -38.09 -0.83 -4.10
CA VAL A 260 -36.72 -0.44 -3.73
C VAL A 260 -36.25 -0.96 -2.37
N GLY A 261 -37.16 -1.41 -1.49
CA GLY A 261 -36.82 -1.97 -0.18
C GLY A 261 -35.95 -3.24 -0.25
N LYS A 262 -36.08 -4.03 -1.33
CA LYS A 262 -35.25 -5.22 -1.58
C LYS A 262 -33.79 -4.90 -1.88
N LEU A 263 -33.48 -3.67 -2.32
CA LEU A 263 -32.20 -3.36 -2.95
C LEU A 263 -31.02 -3.26 -1.97
N PRO A 264 -31.10 -2.58 -0.80
CA PRO A 264 -29.98 -2.54 0.15
C PRO A 264 -29.41 -3.92 0.56
N PRO A 265 -30.22 -4.93 0.97
CA PRO A 265 -29.69 -6.26 1.29
C PRO A 265 -29.17 -7.00 0.05
N LEU A 266 -29.79 -6.83 -1.13
CA LEU A 266 -29.28 -7.39 -2.39
C LEU A 266 -27.91 -6.80 -2.79
N ILE A 267 -27.72 -5.49 -2.61
CA ILE A 267 -26.43 -4.81 -2.89
C ILE A 267 -25.35 -5.31 -1.93
N MET A 268 -25.65 -5.43 -0.64
CA MET A 268 -24.72 -5.99 0.36
C MET A 268 -24.29 -7.42 -0.01
N ALA A 269 -25.24 -8.30 -0.35
CA ALA A 269 -24.94 -9.66 -0.79
C ALA A 269 -24.13 -9.69 -2.10
N ALA A 270 -24.54 -8.93 -3.12
CA ALA A 270 -23.87 -8.88 -4.41
C ALA A 270 -22.44 -8.36 -4.29
N VAL A 271 -22.20 -7.29 -3.52
CA VAL A 271 -20.85 -6.77 -3.27
C VAL A 271 -20.00 -7.79 -2.50
N GLY A 272 -20.55 -8.47 -1.50
CA GLY A 272 -19.85 -9.53 -0.77
C GLY A 272 -19.40 -10.70 -1.66
N ILE A 273 -20.33 -11.25 -2.47
CA ILE A 273 -20.05 -12.35 -3.41
C ILE A 273 -19.01 -11.92 -4.45
N LEU A 274 -19.22 -10.76 -5.10
CA LEU A 274 -18.32 -10.28 -6.16
C LEU A 274 -16.92 -9.96 -5.61
N ALA A 275 -16.82 -9.37 -4.41
CA ALA A 275 -15.53 -9.09 -3.79
C ALA A 275 -14.73 -10.38 -3.51
N ILE A 276 -15.37 -11.43 -2.97
CA ILE A 276 -14.72 -12.73 -2.75
C ILE A 276 -14.35 -13.41 -4.07
N ALA A 277 -15.24 -13.44 -5.06
CA ALA A 277 -14.98 -14.07 -6.36
C ALA A 277 -13.79 -13.41 -7.08
N ILE A 278 -13.73 -12.07 -7.09
CA ILE A 278 -12.68 -11.28 -7.73
C ILE A 278 -11.36 -11.30 -6.93
N ALA A 279 -11.43 -11.51 -5.61
CA ALA A 279 -10.26 -11.86 -4.81
C ALA A 279 -9.73 -13.26 -5.17
N GLY A 280 -10.61 -14.22 -5.47
CA GLY A 280 -10.22 -15.56 -5.94
C GLY A 280 -9.41 -15.53 -7.24
N ILE A 281 -9.96 -14.89 -8.28
CA ILE A 281 -9.43 -14.92 -9.66
C ILE A 281 -8.06 -14.21 -9.77
N PRO A 282 -7.05 -14.81 -10.44
CA PRO A 282 -5.71 -14.23 -10.64
C PRO A 282 -5.67 -13.14 -11.72
N MET A 283 -6.36 -12.01 -11.48
CA MET A 283 -6.26 -10.80 -12.31
C MET A 283 -5.00 -9.97 -11.99
N SER A 284 -4.61 -9.10 -12.92
CA SER A 284 -3.64 -8.02 -12.66
C SER A 284 -4.20 -6.96 -11.69
N PRO A 285 -3.36 -6.15 -11.01
CA PRO A 285 -3.83 -5.28 -9.92
C PRO A 285 -4.79 -4.18 -10.37
N VAL A 286 -4.60 -3.59 -11.55
CA VAL A 286 -5.39 -2.42 -12.00
C VAL A 286 -6.86 -2.77 -12.28
N PRO A 287 -7.21 -3.81 -13.08
CA PRO A 287 -8.61 -4.22 -13.22
C PRO A 287 -9.24 -4.60 -11.87
N ARG A 288 -8.51 -5.33 -11.00
CA ARG A 288 -9.01 -5.67 -9.66
C ARG A 288 -9.28 -4.40 -8.83
N GLY A 289 -8.39 -3.42 -8.89
CA GLY A 289 -8.51 -2.14 -8.18
C GLY A 289 -9.68 -1.28 -8.67
N ILE A 290 -9.91 -1.23 -9.99
CA ILE A 290 -11.08 -0.57 -10.59
C ILE A 290 -12.37 -1.24 -10.09
N ILE A 291 -12.47 -2.57 -10.17
CA ILE A 291 -13.70 -3.26 -9.75
C ILE A 291 -13.91 -3.15 -8.24
N ALA A 292 -12.85 -3.22 -7.42
CA ALA A 292 -12.94 -2.98 -5.98
C ALA A 292 -13.47 -1.56 -5.67
N ALA A 293 -12.96 -0.53 -6.36
CA ALA A 293 -13.45 0.83 -6.21
C ALA A 293 -14.92 0.97 -6.63
N LEU A 294 -15.35 0.33 -7.73
CA LEU A 294 -16.74 0.33 -8.18
C LEU A 294 -17.68 -0.40 -7.21
N LEU A 295 -17.26 -1.56 -6.68
CA LEU A 295 -18.00 -2.33 -5.67
C LEU A 295 -18.14 -1.54 -4.36
N GLY A 296 -17.08 -0.84 -3.95
CA GLY A 296 -17.14 0.07 -2.79
C GLY A 296 -18.06 1.28 -3.04
N LEU A 297 -17.96 1.92 -4.21
CA LEU A 297 -18.81 3.04 -4.60
C LEU A 297 -20.28 2.65 -4.75
N ALA A 298 -20.61 1.41 -5.10
CA ALA A 298 -21.99 0.93 -5.20
C ALA A 298 -22.75 1.07 -3.86
N GLY A 299 -22.09 0.78 -2.73
CA GLY A 299 -22.64 0.96 -1.38
C GLY A 299 -22.89 2.43 -0.97
N VAL A 300 -22.39 3.39 -1.75
CA VAL A 300 -22.58 4.83 -1.55
C VAL A 300 -23.59 5.38 -2.56
N LEU A 301 -23.37 5.12 -3.84
CA LEU A 301 -24.10 5.72 -4.95
C LEU A 301 -25.48 5.10 -5.16
N VAL A 302 -25.64 3.78 -5.02
CA VAL A 302 -26.94 3.15 -5.29
C VAL A 302 -28.00 3.56 -4.26
N PRO A 303 -27.75 3.55 -2.94
CA PRO A 303 -28.69 4.11 -1.96
C PRO A 303 -29.03 5.59 -2.22
N MET A 304 -28.06 6.37 -2.72
CA MET A 304 -28.23 7.78 -3.07
C MET A 304 -29.12 7.99 -4.32
N PHE A 305 -29.10 7.07 -5.29
CA PHE A 305 -30.04 7.08 -6.41
C PHE A 305 -31.44 6.58 -6.02
N LEU A 306 -31.57 5.72 -5.00
CA LEU A 306 -32.84 5.13 -4.59
C LEU A 306 -33.64 6.01 -3.60
N VAL A 307 -32.96 6.65 -2.64
CA VAL A 307 -33.57 7.54 -1.64
C VAL A 307 -33.66 8.99 -2.17
N GLY A 308 -32.89 9.31 -3.21
CA GLY A 308 -32.74 10.65 -3.76
C GLY A 308 -31.45 11.31 -3.31
N MET A 309 -30.91 12.22 -4.13
CA MET A 309 -29.65 12.90 -3.83
C MET A 309 -29.81 13.80 -2.58
N PRO A 310 -29.00 13.60 -1.52
CA PRO A 310 -29.00 14.49 -0.37
C PRO A 310 -28.39 15.86 -0.73
N PRO A 311 -28.58 16.91 0.09
CA PRO A 311 -27.96 18.21 -0.15
C PRO A 311 -26.44 18.10 -0.32
N TRP A 312 -25.85 18.95 -1.15
CA TRP A 312 -24.42 18.95 -1.48
C TRP A 312 -23.51 19.04 -0.24
N GLN A 313 -23.99 19.63 0.85
CA GLN A 313 -23.34 19.68 2.17
C GLN A 313 -23.09 18.28 2.78
N ALA A 314 -23.93 17.28 2.46
CA ALA A 314 -23.76 15.89 2.83
C ALA A 314 -22.95 15.09 1.80
N LEU A 315 -22.92 15.53 0.53
CA LEU A 315 -22.10 14.93 -0.52
C LEU A 315 -20.61 15.23 -0.33
N LEU A 316 -20.28 16.46 0.08
CA LEU A 316 -18.89 16.91 0.22
C LEU A 316 -18.03 16.10 1.21
N PRO A 317 -18.50 15.71 2.41
CA PRO A 317 -17.72 14.88 3.32
C PRO A 317 -17.54 13.45 2.82
N VAL A 318 -18.56 12.89 2.15
CA VAL A 318 -18.48 11.57 1.54
C VAL A 318 -17.45 11.57 0.40
N GLY A 319 -17.55 12.53 -0.53
CA GLY A 319 -16.56 12.74 -1.59
C GLY A 319 -15.16 13.06 -1.07
N GLY A 320 -15.08 13.86 0.00
CA GLY A 320 -13.84 14.21 0.70
C GLY A 320 -13.13 12.98 1.25
N LEU A 321 -13.85 12.09 1.95
CA LEU A 321 -13.31 10.81 2.44
C LEU A 321 -12.95 9.84 1.31
N ILE A 322 -13.77 9.76 0.24
CA ILE A 322 -13.49 8.96 -0.97
C ILE A 322 -12.17 9.38 -1.63
N VAL A 323 -11.80 10.66 -1.59
CA VAL A 323 -10.49 11.15 -2.07
C VAL A 323 -9.39 10.99 -1.00
N LEU A 324 -9.67 11.32 0.26
CA LEU A 324 -8.69 11.39 1.34
C LEU A 324 -8.09 10.02 1.70
N ILE A 325 -8.94 9.00 1.87
CA ILE A 325 -8.53 7.65 2.29
C ILE A 325 -7.53 7.02 1.30
N PRO A 326 -7.82 6.88 -0.02
CA PRO A 326 -6.84 6.33 -0.95
C PRO A 326 -5.61 7.23 -1.07
N SER A 327 -5.75 8.55 -0.98
CA SER A 327 -4.60 9.46 -1.07
C SER A 327 -3.62 9.30 0.10
N LEU A 328 -4.11 9.05 1.32
CA LEU A 328 -3.27 8.69 2.47
C LEU A 328 -2.59 7.32 2.31
N LEU A 329 -3.27 6.34 1.70
CA LEU A 329 -2.66 5.03 1.38
C LEU A 329 -1.56 5.16 0.32
N VAL A 330 -1.81 5.89 -0.77
CA VAL A 330 -0.82 6.18 -1.84
C VAL A 330 0.35 7.00 -1.30
N ARG A 331 0.09 7.95 -0.38
CA ARG A 331 1.12 8.77 0.29
C ARG A 331 2.09 7.95 1.13
N ASN A 332 1.66 6.84 1.74
CA ASN A 332 2.53 6.00 2.55
C ASN A 332 3.65 5.34 1.74
N GLU A 333 3.34 4.91 0.52
CA GLU A 333 4.28 4.23 -0.37
C GLU A 333 5.04 5.25 -1.25
N TYR A 334 4.34 6.18 -1.90
CA TYR A 334 4.95 7.22 -2.75
C TYR A 334 5.22 8.53 -1.98
N ARG A 335 6.14 8.44 -1.00
CA ARG A 335 6.48 9.51 -0.05
C ARG A 335 7.12 10.77 -0.65
N ASP A 336 7.60 10.70 -1.88
CA ASP A 336 8.16 11.85 -2.58
C ASP A 336 7.19 12.49 -3.56
N SER A 337 6.19 11.74 -4.07
CA SER A 337 5.16 12.26 -4.98
C SER A 337 4.38 13.44 -4.39
N SER A 338 4.05 14.40 -5.25
CA SER A 338 3.24 15.59 -4.92
C SER A 338 1.74 15.33 -5.05
N LEU A 339 1.31 14.49 -6.00
CA LEU A 339 -0.09 14.21 -6.29
C LEU A 339 -0.89 13.76 -5.03
N PRO A 340 -0.41 12.82 -4.21
CA PRO A 340 -1.14 12.41 -3.00
C PRO A 340 -1.30 13.56 -1.99
N ARG A 341 -0.35 14.51 -1.94
CA ARG A 341 -0.40 15.66 -1.04
C ARG A 341 -1.50 16.64 -1.46
N ILE A 342 -1.64 16.87 -2.76
CA ILE A 342 -2.70 17.70 -3.35
C ILE A 342 -4.07 17.05 -3.08
N LEU A 343 -4.20 15.75 -3.36
CA LEU A 343 -5.45 15.02 -3.12
C LEU A 343 -5.81 14.94 -1.62
N ILE A 344 -4.83 14.80 -0.72
CA ILE A 344 -5.05 14.94 0.73
C ILE A 344 -5.62 16.32 1.06
N THR A 345 -5.03 17.42 0.56
CA THR A 345 -5.56 18.76 0.82
C THR A 345 -6.97 18.96 0.27
N VAL A 346 -7.27 18.45 -0.94
CA VAL A 346 -8.63 18.49 -1.51
C VAL A 346 -9.62 17.68 -0.67
N GLY A 347 -9.26 16.45 -0.26
CA GLY A 347 -10.10 15.61 0.57
C GLY A 347 -10.39 16.20 1.95
N VAL A 348 -9.39 16.79 2.61
CA VAL A 348 -9.56 17.51 3.88
C VAL A 348 -10.45 18.74 3.71
N ILE A 349 -10.21 19.58 2.69
CA ILE A 349 -11.04 20.76 2.43
C ILE A 349 -12.49 20.37 2.16
N ALA A 350 -12.74 19.38 1.29
CA ALA A 350 -14.09 18.88 1.02
C ALA A 350 -14.77 18.32 2.27
N THR A 351 -14.03 17.67 3.16
CA THR A 351 -14.58 17.12 4.42
C THR A 351 -14.90 18.19 5.45
N LEU A 352 -14.12 19.27 5.52
CA LEU A 352 -14.30 20.34 6.51
C LEU A 352 -15.21 21.49 6.03
N LEU A 353 -15.31 21.73 4.73
CA LEU A 353 -16.04 22.88 4.17
C LEU A 353 -17.51 22.97 4.65
N PRO A 354 -18.32 21.89 4.72
CA PRO A 354 -19.68 21.95 5.25
C PRO A 354 -19.78 22.31 6.75
N LEU A 355 -18.70 22.16 7.51
CA LEU A 355 -18.64 22.53 8.93
C LEU A 355 -18.25 24.00 9.13
N LEU A 356 -17.59 24.59 8.13
CA LEU A 356 -17.07 25.96 8.10
C LEU A 356 -18.02 26.96 7.41
N LEU A 357 -19.00 26.48 6.64
CA LEU A 357 -20.01 27.32 6.01
C LEU A 357 -21.24 27.47 6.92
N PRO A 358 -21.79 28.69 7.10
CA PRO A 358 -22.91 28.91 7.98
C PRO A 358 -24.21 28.30 7.43
N VAL A 359 -24.98 27.69 8.31
CA VAL A 359 -26.31 27.13 8.03
C VAL A 359 -27.29 27.74 9.02
N ASN A 360 -28.40 28.30 8.52
CA ASN A 360 -29.41 29.01 9.33
C ASN A 360 -28.82 30.12 10.24
N GLY A 361 -27.72 30.76 9.81
CA GLY A 361 -27.03 31.82 10.55
C GLY A 361 -26.00 31.34 11.58
N ALA A 362 -25.88 30.04 11.84
CA ALA A 362 -24.89 29.47 12.76
C ALA A 362 -23.79 28.70 12.02
N LEU A 363 -22.58 28.64 12.58
CA LEU A 363 -21.48 27.81 12.06
C LEU A 363 -21.58 26.40 12.66
N PRO A 364 -21.78 25.32 11.86
CA PRO A 364 -21.99 23.98 12.40
C PRO A 364 -20.85 23.48 13.31
N LEU A 365 -19.60 23.86 13.01
CA LEU A 365 -18.45 23.56 13.89
C LEU A 365 -18.58 24.21 15.28
N VAL A 366 -19.10 25.44 15.36
CA VAL A 366 -19.30 26.16 16.64
C VAL A 366 -20.44 25.52 17.44
N GLU A 367 -21.53 25.10 16.77
CA GLU A 367 -22.61 24.37 17.44
C GLU A 367 -22.17 22.99 17.92
N LEU A 368 -21.27 22.29 17.20
CA LEU A 368 -20.64 21.06 17.70
C LEU A 368 -19.80 21.30 18.97
N PHE A 369 -19.04 22.39 19.05
CA PHE A 369 -18.31 22.74 20.29
C PHE A 369 -19.25 23.12 21.44
N LYS A 370 -20.30 23.89 21.19
CA LYS A 370 -21.35 24.19 22.19
C LYS A 370 -22.03 22.91 22.68
N ALA A 371 -22.38 22.00 21.77
CA ALA A 371 -22.96 20.70 22.11
C ALA A 371 -21.99 19.86 22.95
N ALA A 372 -20.68 19.84 22.63
CA ALA A 372 -19.69 19.14 23.43
C ALA A 372 -19.51 19.73 24.84
N ILE A 373 -19.76 21.04 25.03
CA ILE A 373 -19.78 21.66 26.36
C ILE A 373 -21.08 21.30 27.10
N ASN A 374 -22.23 21.54 26.47
CA ASN A 374 -23.55 21.54 27.11
C ASN A 374 -24.26 20.18 27.17
N ALA A 375 -23.85 19.17 26.40
CA ALA A 375 -24.51 17.86 26.39
C ALA A 375 -24.38 17.16 27.76
N PRO A 376 -25.50 16.71 28.37
CA PRO A 376 -25.47 16.02 29.64
C PRO A 376 -25.01 14.57 29.50
N GLY A 377 -24.30 14.07 30.52
CA GLY A 377 -23.99 12.64 30.68
C GLY A 377 -23.33 11.99 29.47
N SER A 378 -23.87 10.83 29.08
CA SER A 378 -23.33 9.97 28.02
C SER A 378 -23.39 10.61 26.61
N ALA A 379 -24.37 11.48 26.34
CA ALA A 379 -24.52 12.14 25.03
C ALA A 379 -23.28 12.98 24.64
N LYS A 380 -22.53 13.48 25.63
CA LYS A 380 -21.27 14.22 25.43
C LYS A 380 -20.20 13.38 24.73
N LEU A 381 -20.12 12.07 25.00
CA LEU A 381 -19.16 11.16 24.38
C LEU A 381 -19.35 11.07 22.86
N LEU A 382 -20.59 11.11 22.40
CA LEU A 382 -20.96 11.08 20.98
C LEU A 382 -20.45 12.31 20.23
N VAL A 383 -20.62 13.51 20.81
CA VAL A 383 -20.10 14.75 20.22
C VAL A 383 -18.58 14.77 20.24
N ILE A 384 -17.95 14.24 21.31
CA ILE A 384 -16.49 14.06 21.39
C ILE A 384 -15.98 13.11 20.30
N LEU A 385 -16.67 12.02 19.98
CA LEU A 385 -16.28 11.11 18.89
C LEU A 385 -16.36 11.77 17.51
N VAL A 386 -17.38 12.63 17.26
CA VAL A 386 -17.46 13.43 16.03
C VAL A 386 -16.33 14.47 15.96
N LEU A 387 -16.04 15.16 17.06
CA LEU A 387 -14.90 16.10 17.14
C LEU A 387 -13.54 15.38 16.99
N ALA A 388 -13.40 14.15 17.48
CA ALA A 388 -12.21 13.33 17.28
C ALA A 388 -12.03 12.94 15.81
N GLN A 389 -13.10 12.61 15.09
CA GLN A 389 -13.05 12.38 13.65
C GLN A 389 -12.64 13.65 12.87
N ILE A 390 -13.17 14.81 13.25
CA ILE A 390 -12.74 16.11 12.69
C ILE A 390 -11.25 16.35 12.97
N ALA A 391 -10.77 16.04 14.17
CA ALA A 391 -9.35 16.13 14.50
C ALA A 391 -8.48 15.15 13.68
N ILE A 392 -8.92 13.92 13.42
CA ILE A 392 -8.20 12.97 12.54
C ILE A 392 -8.15 13.48 11.09
N VAL A 393 -9.22 14.10 10.59
CA VAL A 393 -9.25 14.77 9.27
C VAL A 393 -8.26 15.95 9.22
N VAL A 394 -8.19 16.79 10.25
CA VAL A 394 -7.19 17.88 10.33
C VAL A 394 -5.76 17.33 10.44
N LEU A 395 -5.52 16.34 11.30
CA LEU A 395 -4.21 15.69 11.47
C LEU A 395 -3.75 14.96 10.21
N SER A 396 -4.65 14.59 9.29
CA SER A 396 -4.28 14.04 7.98
C SER A 396 -3.47 15.03 7.13
N LEU A 397 -3.55 16.34 7.39
CA LEU A 397 -2.67 17.34 6.78
C LEU A 397 -1.19 17.17 7.18
N LEU A 398 -0.88 16.51 8.31
CA LEU A 398 0.51 16.20 8.69
C LEU A 398 1.18 15.27 7.66
N ALA A 399 0.42 14.48 6.91
CA ALA A 399 0.93 13.67 5.81
C ALA A 399 1.42 14.50 4.60
N TRP A 400 1.12 15.80 4.54
CA TRP A 400 1.66 16.74 3.56
C TRP A 400 3.16 17.02 3.76
N MET A 401 3.67 16.83 4.98
CA MET A 401 5.07 17.06 5.34
C MET A 401 6.07 16.22 4.50
N PRO A 402 7.33 16.67 4.41
CA PRO A 402 8.39 15.92 3.73
C PRO A 402 8.55 14.48 4.24
N SER A 403 9.09 13.62 3.35
CA SER A 403 9.22 12.16 3.51
C SER A 403 9.51 11.66 4.94
N PRO A 404 10.55 12.13 5.69
CA PRO A 404 10.86 11.59 7.02
C PRO A 404 9.75 11.74 8.08
N ALA A 405 8.88 12.75 7.97
CA ALA A 405 7.78 12.96 8.92
C ALA A 405 6.46 12.29 8.50
N SER A 406 6.38 11.73 7.28
CA SER A 406 5.13 11.27 6.67
C SER A 406 4.62 9.89 7.15
N GLY A 407 5.33 9.22 8.08
CA GLY A 407 5.08 7.83 8.48
C GLY A 407 3.69 7.53 9.07
N GLY A 408 2.94 8.56 9.49
CA GLY A 408 1.57 8.41 9.99
C GLY A 408 0.49 8.22 8.91
N ALA A 409 0.78 8.41 7.62
CA ALA A 409 -0.25 8.46 6.57
C ALA A 409 -1.15 7.20 6.52
N LYS A 410 -0.56 6.00 6.62
CA LYS A 410 -1.29 4.73 6.65
C LYS A 410 -2.11 4.54 7.94
N LEU A 411 -1.64 5.08 9.07
CA LEU A 411 -2.38 5.06 10.33
C LEU A 411 -3.60 5.99 10.24
N PHE A 412 -3.45 7.22 9.72
CA PHE A 412 -4.58 8.12 9.51
C PHE A 412 -5.62 7.56 8.55
N ALA A 413 -5.19 6.88 7.46
CA ALA A 413 -6.12 6.17 6.58
C ALA A 413 -6.96 5.13 7.34
N TRP A 414 -6.33 4.30 8.17
CA TRP A 414 -7.03 3.28 8.96
C TRP A 414 -7.90 3.87 10.09
N LEU A 415 -7.48 4.98 10.70
CA LEU A 415 -8.31 5.71 11.67
C LEU A 415 -9.57 6.28 11.01
N LEU A 416 -9.47 6.88 9.82
CA LEU A 416 -10.63 7.37 9.06
C LEU A 416 -11.55 6.23 8.61
N ILE A 417 -11.00 5.09 8.22
CA ILE A 417 -11.74 3.86 7.85
C ILE A 417 -12.50 3.29 9.06
N LEU A 418 -11.91 3.30 10.26
CA LEU A 418 -12.50 2.67 11.46
C LEU A 418 -13.32 3.64 12.33
N ALA A 419 -13.23 4.96 12.13
CA ALA A 419 -14.00 5.96 12.86
C ALA A 419 -15.53 5.71 12.82
N PRO A 420 -16.16 5.26 11.72
CA PRO A 420 -17.57 4.85 11.72
C PRO A 420 -17.89 3.76 12.75
N VAL A 421 -16.98 2.83 13.04
CA VAL A 421 -17.16 1.81 14.10
C VAL A 421 -17.18 2.46 15.47
N GLY A 422 -16.22 3.35 15.74
CA GLY A 422 -16.14 4.06 17.03
C GLY A 422 -17.38 4.92 17.30
N ILE A 423 -17.86 5.64 16.28
CA ILE A 423 -19.09 6.44 16.34
C ILE A 423 -20.31 5.53 16.54
N PHE A 424 -20.41 4.42 15.80
CA PHE A 424 -21.54 3.49 15.88
C PHE A 424 -21.62 2.75 17.23
N VAL A 425 -20.50 2.20 17.71
CA VAL A 425 -20.43 1.54 19.03
C VAL A 425 -20.69 2.56 20.15
N GLY A 426 -20.15 3.77 20.04
CA GLY A 426 -20.47 4.87 20.95
C GLY A 426 -21.98 5.17 20.98
N PHE A 427 -22.63 5.29 19.82
CA PHE A 427 -24.08 5.47 19.71
C PHE A 427 -24.86 4.33 20.38
N LEU A 428 -24.53 3.06 20.13
CA LEU A 428 -25.21 1.91 20.75
C LEU A 428 -25.07 1.88 22.29
N VAL A 429 -23.92 2.27 22.83
CA VAL A 429 -23.70 2.37 24.28
C VAL A 429 -24.50 3.52 24.88
N ILE A 430 -24.51 4.68 24.23
CA ILE A 430 -25.10 5.92 24.74
C ILE A 430 -26.64 5.89 24.72
N THR A 431 -27.22 5.24 23.71
CA THR A 431 -28.68 5.04 23.55
C THR A 431 -29.23 3.85 24.34
N GLY A 432 -28.35 2.99 24.87
CA GLY A 432 -28.73 1.72 25.47
C GLY A 432 -29.03 0.60 24.48
N PHE A 433 -29.03 0.85 23.15
CA PHE A 433 -29.27 -0.17 22.13
C PHE A 433 -28.26 -1.34 22.15
N ILE A 434 -27.15 -1.24 22.88
CA ILE A 434 -26.28 -2.38 23.20
C ILE A 434 -27.03 -3.56 23.86
N SER A 435 -28.12 -3.30 24.60
CA SER A 435 -28.96 -4.37 25.17
C SER A 435 -29.84 -5.09 24.14
N MET A 436 -30.06 -4.51 22.95
CA MET A 436 -30.81 -5.12 21.85
C MET A 436 -29.92 -5.93 20.89
N ILE A 437 -28.60 -5.95 21.08
CA ILE A 437 -27.69 -6.76 20.25
C ILE A 437 -28.03 -8.27 20.30
N PRO A 438 -28.41 -8.88 21.44
CA PRO A 438 -28.87 -10.27 21.48
C PRO A 438 -30.14 -10.49 20.65
N ASP A 439 -31.09 -9.54 20.67
CA ASP A 439 -32.36 -9.63 19.95
C ASP A 439 -32.24 -9.28 18.46
N ALA A 440 -31.21 -8.51 18.08
CA ALA A 440 -31.01 -7.96 16.74
C ALA A 440 -29.52 -7.96 16.32
N PRO A 441 -28.85 -9.12 16.20
CA PRO A 441 -27.41 -9.18 15.97
C PRO A 441 -26.98 -8.62 14.60
N GLY A 442 -27.86 -8.65 13.58
CA GLY A 442 -27.63 -7.97 12.31
C GLY A 442 -27.48 -6.44 12.47
N ALA A 443 -28.21 -5.83 13.40
CA ALA A 443 -28.05 -4.39 13.71
C ALA A 443 -26.65 -4.09 14.28
N ALA A 444 -26.08 -4.98 15.09
CA ALA A 444 -24.70 -4.84 15.59
C ALA A 444 -23.63 -4.89 14.49
N LEU A 445 -23.98 -5.37 13.29
CA LEU A 445 -23.13 -5.39 12.10
C LEU A 445 -23.38 -4.22 11.14
N ALA A 446 -24.30 -3.30 11.46
CA ALA A 446 -24.67 -2.17 10.60
C ALA A 446 -23.47 -1.29 10.21
N TRP A 447 -22.45 -1.13 11.07
CA TRP A 447 -21.22 -0.40 10.74
C TRP A 447 -20.44 -0.95 9.54
N ILE A 448 -20.65 -2.22 9.17
CA ILE A 448 -20.00 -2.86 8.01
C ILE A 448 -20.61 -2.34 6.70
N TYR A 449 -21.95 -2.15 6.67
CA TYR A 449 -22.73 -1.94 5.45
C TYR A 449 -23.61 -0.67 5.43
N SER A 450 -23.63 0.11 6.51
CA SER A 450 -24.42 1.34 6.61
C SER A 450 -24.05 2.31 5.48
N SER A 451 -25.02 2.64 4.63
CA SER A 451 -24.85 3.75 3.69
C SER A 451 -25.12 5.07 4.42
N ALA A 452 -24.45 6.15 4.01
CA ALA A 452 -24.48 7.43 4.72
C ALA A 452 -25.86 8.15 4.78
N GLY A 453 -26.92 7.53 4.25
CA GLY A 453 -28.32 7.97 4.40
C GLY A 453 -29.09 7.31 5.55
N GLY A 454 -28.52 6.33 6.26
CA GLY A 454 -29.22 5.54 7.28
C GLY A 454 -29.69 6.32 8.53
N LEU A 455 -29.20 7.55 8.73
CA LEU A 455 -29.64 8.48 9.78
C LEU A 455 -30.29 9.74 9.19
N ALA A 456 -30.98 9.61 8.06
CA ALA A 456 -31.93 10.60 7.58
C ALA A 456 -33.15 10.66 8.53
N GLY A 457 -33.03 11.45 9.59
CA GLY A 457 -34.11 11.70 10.55
C GLY A 457 -35.38 12.23 9.87
N GLY A 458 -36.52 12.01 10.53
CA GLY A 458 -37.83 12.44 10.01
C GLY A 458 -37.86 13.94 9.69
N LYS A 459 -38.51 14.31 8.57
CA LYS A 459 -38.56 15.69 8.04
C LYS A 459 -38.94 16.72 9.13
N GLY A 460 -37.94 17.38 9.72
CA GLY A 460 -38.12 18.44 10.71
C GLY A 460 -37.27 18.26 11.97
N GLU A 461 -36.88 17.04 12.34
CA GLU A 461 -35.93 16.86 13.44
C GLU A 461 -34.52 17.21 12.99
N MET A 462 -33.79 17.91 13.87
CA MET A 462 -32.38 18.24 13.67
C MET A 462 -31.52 17.01 13.97
N GLY A 463 -31.69 15.95 13.17
CA GLY A 463 -30.95 14.70 13.29
C GLY A 463 -29.46 15.00 13.35
N MET A 464 -28.81 14.58 14.45
CA MET A 464 -27.40 14.85 14.67
C MET A 464 -26.59 14.39 13.44
N PRO A 465 -25.60 15.17 12.96
CA PRO A 465 -24.78 14.81 11.80
C PRO A 465 -23.79 13.70 12.15
N LEU A 466 -24.34 12.51 12.43
CA LEU A 466 -23.75 11.41 13.16
C LEU A 466 -22.87 10.52 12.27
N GLY A 467 -21.87 11.16 11.68
CA GLY A 467 -20.96 10.55 10.72
C GLY A 467 -21.58 10.45 9.34
N TYR A 468 -21.00 11.17 8.38
CA TYR A 468 -21.13 10.90 6.95
C TYR A 468 -20.37 9.63 6.55
N GLY A 469 -20.51 8.58 7.36
CA GLY A 469 -19.82 7.31 7.25
C GLY A 469 -20.56 6.38 6.31
N PHE A 470 -19.91 6.01 5.21
CA PHE A 470 -20.22 4.81 4.47
C PHE A 470 -19.54 3.61 5.14
N GLY A 471 -20.21 2.47 5.12
CA GLY A 471 -19.82 1.27 5.87
C GLY A 471 -18.39 0.85 5.62
N VAL A 472 -17.73 0.34 6.66
CA VAL A 472 -16.28 0.14 6.68
C VAL A 472 -15.80 -0.78 5.55
N ALA A 473 -16.60 -1.77 5.16
CA ALA A 473 -16.29 -2.61 4.00
C ALA A 473 -16.18 -1.79 2.71
N TYR A 474 -17.13 -0.89 2.45
CA TYR A 474 -17.10 0.01 1.31
C TYR A 474 -15.92 1.01 1.41
N ALA A 475 -15.62 1.52 2.61
CA ALA A 475 -14.47 2.41 2.82
C ALA A 475 -13.12 1.74 2.49
N VAL A 476 -12.93 0.48 2.88
CA VAL A 476 -11.74 -0.30 2.52
C VAL A 476 -11.70 -0.62 1.03
N LEU A 477 -12.83 -1.03 0.42
CA LEU A 477 -12.91 -1.34 -1.01
C LEU A 477 -12.60 -0.12 -1.89
N ILE A 478 -13.17 1.06 -1.58
CA ILE A 478 -12.84 2.33 -2.24
C ILE A 478 -11.37 2.68 -2.01
N GLY A 479 -10.92 2.67 -0.75
CA GLY A 479 -9.57 3.08 -0.36
C GLY A 479 -8.47 2.25 -1.04
N TYR A 480 -8.52 0.93 -0.94
CA TYR A 480 -7.53 0.05 -1.56
C TYR A 480 -7.71 -0.04 -3.08
N GLY A 481 -8.94 0.01 -3.59
CA GLY A 481 -9.22 0.01 -5.03
C GLY A 481 -8.61 1.22 -5.73
N LEU A 482 -8.99 2.42 -5.30
CA LEU A 482 -8.46 3.67 -5.86
C LEU A 482 -6.96 3.84 -5.59
N ALA A 483 -6.44 3.44 -4.42
CA ALA A 483 -5.00 3.48 -4.17
C ALA A 483 -4.20 2.61 -5.14
N THR A 484 -4.71 1.41 -5.49
CA THR A 484 -4.08 0.54 -6.49
C THR A 484 -4.04 1.19 -7.88
N VAL A 485 -5.13 1.84 -8.29
CA VAL A 485 -5.25 2.48 -9.62
C VAL A 485 -4.41 3.75 -9.72
N ILE A 486 -4.45 4.61 -8.70
CA ILE A 486 -3.64 5.84 -8.64
C ILE A 486 -2.15 5.49 -8.49
N GLY A 487 -1.82 4.50 -7.66
CA GLY A 487 -0.45 4.03 -7.47
C GLY A 487 0.20 3.56 -8.76
N LYS A 488 -0.51 2.77 -9.58
CA LYS A 488 -0.02 2.32 -10.89
C LYS A 488 0.00 3.42 -11.98
N LYS A 489 -0.27 4.68 -11.62
CA LYS A 489 -0.04 5.88 -12.44
C LYS A 489 1.07 6.78 -11.88
N LEU A 490 1.72 6.35 -10.80
CA LEU A 490 2.92 6.97 -10.20
C LEU A 490 4.17 6.07 -10.34
N GLU A 491 4.00 4.85 -10.86
CA GLU A 491 5.05 3.98 -11.42
C GLU A 491 5.33 4.34 -12.90
#